data_AF-A0A950AS42-F1
#
_entry.id   AF-A0A950AS42-F1
#
_cell.length_a   1.000
_cell.length_b   1.000
_cell.length_c   1.000
_cell.angle_alpha   90.00
_cell.angle_beta   90.00
_cell.angle_gamma   90.00
#
_symmetry.space_group_name_H-M   'P 1'
#
loop_
_entity.id
_entity.type
_entity.pdbx_description
1 polymer ?
#
loop_
_entity_poly.entity_id
_entity_poly.type
_entity_poly.pdbx_seq_one_letter_code
_entity_poly.pdbx_strand_id
1 'polypeptide(L)'
;MPSPDREVAAGPGSYLIKPRGLMHAFWNAGPGPARLLEVIAPAGFETYFAELAEAGDPGRRQELAAKYGVTYSSDWVAGLISRYNLRSLGQ
;
A
#
# COMPACT_ATOMS: atom_id res chain seq x y z
N MET A 1 19.73 -1.68 -2.94
CA MET A 1 18.27 -1.49 -3.02
C MET A 1 17.84 -1.81 -4.45
N PRO A 2 16.76 -2.56 -4.68
CA PRO A 2 16.25 -2.75 -6.02
C PRO A 2 15.83 -1.40 -6.64
N SER A 3 15.91 -1.29 -7.97
CA SER A 3 15.46 -0.11 -8.72
C SER A 3 13.95 0.15 -8.50
N PRO A 4 13.48 1.40 -8.63
CA PRO A 4 12.08 1.76 -8.41
C PRO A 4 11.07 0.96 -9.25
N ASP A 5 11.50 0.36 -10.36
CA ASP A 5 10.64 -0.41 -11.27
C ASP A 5 10.74 -1.94 -11.08
N ARG A 6 11.33 -2.41 -9.97
CA ARG A 6 11.51 -3.85 -9.75
C ARG A 6 10.36 -4.43 -8.94
N GLU A 7 9.66 -5.38 -9.55
CA GLU A 7 8.71 -6.26 -8.87
C GLU A 7 9.43 -7.46 -8.23
N VAL A 8 9.01 -7.86 -7.03
CA VAL A 8 9.60 -8.98 -6.29
C VAL A 8 8.48 -9.83 -5.69
N ALA A 9 8.52 -11.15 -5.92
CA ALA A 9 7.66 -12.10 -5.22
C ALA A 9 8.25 -12.42 -3.84
N ALA A 10 7.45 -12.26 -2.79
CA ALA A 10 7.86 -12.47 -1.40
C ALA A 10 7.01 -13.56 -0.74
N GLY A 11 7.66 -14.65 -0.34
CA GLY A 11 7.03 -15.76 0.39
C GLY A 11 7.16 -15.62 1.92
N PRO A 12 6.60 -16.57 2.69
CA PRO A 12 6.75 -16.61 4.14
C PRO A 12 8.21 -16.48 4.60
N GLY A 13 8.45 -15.64 5.61
CA GLY A 13 9.79 -15.35 6.13
C GLY A 13 10.57 -14.28 5.36
N SER A 14 10.05 -13.78 4.23
CA SER A 14 10.65 -12.64 3.52
C SER A 14 10.43 -11.33 4.29
N TYR A 15 11.39 -10.42 4.21
CA TYR A 15 11.27 -9.05 4.73
C TYR A 15 11.65 -8.04 3.64
N LEU A 16 10.87 -6.95 3.54
CA LEU A 16 11.11 -5.86 2.60
C LEU A 16 11.13 -4.53 3.35
N ILE A 17 12.08 -3.67 2.98
CA ILE A 17 12.19 -2.31 3.52
C ILE A 17 11.53 -1.35 2.55
N LYS A 18 10.58 -0.57 3.06
CA LYS A 18 9.88 0.52 2.36
C LYS A 18 10.39 1.87 2.89
N PRO A 19 11.45 2.44 2.31
CA PRO A 19 11.98 3.71 2.79
C PRO A 19 11.01 4.86 2.49
N ARG A 20 11.09 5.92 3.30
CA ARG A 20 10.35 7.16 3.04
C ARG A 20 10.73 7.75 1.68
N GLY A 21 9.75 8.33 0.99
CA GLY A 21 9.94 9.01 -0.29
C GLY A 21 10.05 8.09 -1.52
N LEU A 22 9.96 6.77 -1.35
CA LEU A 22 9.85 5.84 -2.49
C LEU A 22 8.42 5.35 -2.64
N MET A 23 7.82 5.62 -3.80
CA MET A 23 6.52 5.06 -4.16
C MET A 23 6.63 3.55 -4.23
N HIS A 24 5.69 2.84 -3.60
CA HIS A 24 5.66 1.39 -3.57
C HIS A 24 4.23 0.90 -3.40
N ALA A 25 3.97 -0.30 -3.91
CA ALA A 25 2.71 -1.02 -3.73
C ALA A 25 3.00 -2.49 -3.45
N PHE A 26 2.03 -3.19 -2.87
CA PHE A 26 2.05 -4.63 -2.75
C PHE A 26 0.65 -5.17 -3.00
N TRP A 27 0.57 -6.42 -3.44
CA TRP A 27 -0.68 -7.15 -3.60
C TRP A 27 -0.46 -8.61 -3.25
N ASN A 28 -1.55 -9.32 -2.99
CA ASN A 28 -1.50 -10.76 -2.80
C ASN A 28 -1.52 -11.46 -4.16
N ALA A 29 -0.39 -12.05 -4.55
CA ALA A 29 -0.28 -12.83 -5.80
C ALA A 29 -0.80 -14.27 -5.67
N GLY A 30 -1.10 -14.72 -4.44
CA GLY A 30 -1.59 -16.06 -4.16
C GLY A 30 -3.12 -16.19 -4.20
N PRO A 31 -3.64 -17.41 -4.36
CA PRO A 31 -5.09 -17.65 -4.46
C PRO A 31 -5.84 -17.59 -3.12
N GLY A 32 -5.12 -17.60 -1.99
CA GLY A 32 -5.69 -17.56 -0.62
C GLY A 32 -5.22 -16.34 0.17
N PRO A 33 -5.80 -16.04 1.34
CA PRO A 33 -5.46 -14.86 2.13
C PRO A 33 -3.98 -14.80 2.49
N ALA A 34 -3.35 -13.65 2.21
CA ALA A 34 -2.01 -13.35 2.68
C ALA A 34 -2.06 -12.75 4.11
N ARG A 35 -1.07 -13.09 4.92
CA ARG A 35 -0.83 -12.46 6.24
C ARG A 35 0.53 -11.82 6.20
N LEU A 36 0.61 -10.56 6.59
CA LEU A 36 1.84 -9.79 6.69
C LEU A 36 1.91 -9.09 8.04
N LEU A 37 3.12 -8.81 8.50
CA LEU A 37 3.39 -7.90 9.60
C LEU A 37 4.07 -6.67 9.03
N GLU A 38 3.45 -5.51 9.18
CA GLU A 38 4.02 -4.23 8.80
C GLU A 38 4.49 -3.48 10.06
N VAL A 39 5.76 -3.07 10.06
CA VAL A 39 6.35 -2.27 11.14
C VAL A 39 6.73 -0.93 10.55
N ILE A 40 6.17 0.13 11.12
CA ILE A 40 6.38 1.51 10.65
C ILE A 40 7.09 2.27 11.77
N ALA A 41 8.19 2.93 11.41
CA ALA A 41 9.02 3.67 12.35
C ALA A 41 9.38 5.07 11.82
N PRO A 42 9.43 6.10 12.68
CA PRO A 42 8.96 6.12 14.07
C PRO A 42 7.44 5.93 14.20
N ALA A 43 6.97 5.75 15.43
CA ALA A 43 5.55 5.65 15.77
C ALA A 43 4.74 6.92 15.43
N GLY A 44 3.42 6.83 15.50
CA GLY A 44 2.45 7.89 15.24
C GLY A 44 1.68 7.73 13.92
N PHE A 45 2.12 6.84 13.03
CA PHE A 45 1.43 6.61 11.76
C PHE A 45 0.19 5.70 11.90
N GLU A 46 0.09 4.95 13.00
CA GLU A 46 -1.09 4.16 13.36
C GLU A 46 -2.37 5.01 13.44
N THR A 47 -2.29 6.28 13.82
CA THR A 47 -3.45 7.19 13.88
C THR A 47 -4.00 7.49 12.48
N TYR A 48 -3.15 7.52 11.45
CA TYR A 48 -3.61 7.64 10.07
C TYR A 48 -4.52 6.46 9.68
N PHE A 49 -4.11 5.22 10.01
CA PHE A 49 -4.93 4.04 9.71
C PHE A 49 -6.25 4.03 10.49
N ALA A 50 -6.23 4.42 11.77
CA ALA A 50 -7.43 4.51 12.59
C ALA A 50 -8.43 5.53 12.02
N GLU A 51 -7.98 6.74 11.68
CA GLU A 51 -8.85 7.76 11.08
C GLU A 51 -9.30 7.36 9.66
N LEU A 52 -8.45 6.67 8.89
CA LEU A 52 -8.78 6.19 7.56
C LEU A 52 -9.89 5.14 7.58
N ALA A 53 -9.90 4.25 8.57
CA ALA A 53 -10.93 3.23 8.74
C ALA A 53 -12.33 3.87 8.94
N GLU A 54 -12.38 5.02 9.63
CA GLU A 54 -13.61 5.77 9.89
C GLU A 54 -13.99 6.75 8.76
N ALA A 55 -13.10 6.98 7.79
CA ALA A 55 -13.25 8.06 6.81
C ALA A 55 -14.51 7.93 5.93
N GLY A 56 -14.98 6.71 5.65
CA GLY A 56 -16.26 6.43 4.97
C GLY A 56 -16.35 6.81 3.48
N ASP A 57 -15.72 7.90 3.05
CA ASP A 57 -15.80 8.47 1.71
C ASP A 57 -14.44 8.91 1.13
N PRO A 58 -14.31 9.06 -0.20
CA PRO A 58 -13.04 9.43 -0.85
C PRO A 58 -12.48 10.81 -0.49
N GLY A 59 -13.33 11.81 -0.24
CA GLY A 59 -12.89 13.18 0.07
C GLY A 59 -12.18 13.23 1.41
N ARG A 60 -12.74 12.55 2.41
CA ARG A 60 -12.10 12.43 3.73
C ARG A 60 -10.75 11.72 3.67
N ARG A 61 -10.59 10.72 2.80
CA ARG A 61 -9.29 10.04 2.59
C ARG A 61 -8.21 11.01 2.12
N GLN A 62 -8.54 11.95 1.22
CA GLN A 62 -7.58 12.90 0.68
C GLN A 62 -7.17 13.95 1.73
N GLU A 63 -8.09 14.42 2.56
CA GLU A 63 -7.78 15.30 3.70
C GLU A 63 -6.83 14.63 4.70
N LEU A 64 -7.11 13.36 5.05
CA LEU A 64 -6.25 12.58 5.94
C LEU A 64 -4.87 12.36 5.32
N ALA A 65 -4.79 12.04 4.03
CA ALA A 65 -3.51 11.91 3.34
C ALA A 65 -2.68 13.19 3.48
N ALA A 66 -3.28 14.36 3.25
CA ALA A 66 -2.60 15.65 3.41
C ALA A 66 -2.17 15.91 4.87
N LYS A 67 -3.05 15.68 5.85
CA LYS A 67 -2.77 15.85 7.29
C LYS A 67 -1.57 15.02 7.75
N TYR A 68 -1.43 13.80 7.24
CA TYR A 68 -0.39 12.84 7.65
C TYR A 68 0.81 12.80 6.69
N GLY A 69 0.87 13.66 5.67
CA GLY A 69 1.96 13.71 4.70
C GLY A 69 2.06 12.49 3.81
N VAL A 70 0.94 11.81 3.53
CA VAL A 70 0.88 10.64 2.66
C VAL A 70 0.59 11.07 1.23
N THR A 71 1.41 10.58 0.30
CA THR A 71 1.21 10.77 -1.14
C THR A 71 0.80 9.46 -1.77
N TYR A 72 -0.26 9.50 -2.59
CA TYR A 72 -0.72 8.36 -3.38
C TYR A 72 -0.60 8.69 -4.87
N SER A 73 -0.38 7.65 -5.67
CA SER A 73 -0.51 7.71 -7.12
C SER A 73 -1.35 6.52 -7.59
N SER A 74 -2.15 6.76 -8.64
CA SER A 74 -2.90 5.72 -9.35
C SER A 74 -2.20 5.27 -10.63
N ASP A 75 -1.01 5.80 -10.95
CA ASP A 75 -0.34 5.61 -12.25
C ASP A 75 -0.10 4.14 -12.57
N TRP A 76 0.16 3.31 -11.55
CA TRP A 76 0.41 1.88 -11.73
C TRP A 76 -0.85 1.01 -11.68
N VAL A 77 -1.97 1.53 -11.18
CA VAL A 77 -3.14 0.71 -10.80
C VAL A 77 -3.73 0.00 -12.02
N ALA A 78 -3.98 0.71 -13.12
CA ALA A 78 -4.55 0.12 -14.32
C ALA A 78 -3.63 -0.96 -14.93
N GLY A 79 -2.32 -0.70 -14.97
CA GLY A 79 -1.32 -1.63 -15.46
C GLY A 79 -1.24 -2.90 -14.61
N LEU A 80 -1.26 -2.76 -13.28
CA LEU A 80 -1.21 -3.89 -12.35
C LEU A 80 -2.49 -4.74 -12.41
N ILE A 81 -3.67 -4.11 -12.51
CA ILE A 81 -4.94 -4.81 -12.70
C ILE A 81 -4.91 -5.65 -13.97
N SER A 82 -4.48 -5.06 -15.09
CA SER A 82 -4.42 -5.77 -16.38
C SER A 82 -3.39 -6.91 -16.37
N ARG A 83 -2.17 -6.69 -15.86
CA ARG A 83 -1.11 -7.70 -15.86
C ARG A 83 -1.38 -8.88 -14.92
N TYR A 84 -1.99 -8.61 -13.76
CA TYR A 84 -2.13 -9.58 -12.68
C TYR A 84 -3.58 -9.97 -12.38
N ASN A 85 -4.53 -9.53 -13.21
CA ASN A 85 -5.97 -9.79 -13.05
C ASN A 85 -6.47 -9.47 -11.63
N LEU A 86 -6.05 -8.32 -11.10
CA LEU A 86 -6.36 -7.89 -9.73
C LEU A 86 -7.76 -7.28 -9.66
N ARG A 87 -8.42 -7.43 -8.52
CA ARG A 87 -9.64 -6.69 -8.18
C ARG A 87 -9.29 -5.52 -7.28
N SER A 88 -9.74 -4.32 -7.65
CA SER A 88 -9.62 -3.16 -6.77
C SER A 88 -10.63 -3.23 -5.64
N LEU A 89 -10.26 -2.72 -4.47
CA LEU A 89 -11.21 -2.51 -3.37
C LEU A 89 -12.35 -1.59 -3.83
N GLY A 90 -13.59 -2.09 -3.79
CA GLY A 90 -14.80 -1.35 -4.20
C GLY A 90 -15.36 -1.72 -5.58
N GLN A 91 -14.79 -2.72 -6.26
CA GLN A 91 -15.39 -3.40 -7.42
C GLN A 91 -15.94 -4.77 -7.02
#